data_AF-U2PK97-F1
#
_entry.id   AF-U2PK97-F1
#
_cell.length_a   1.000
_cell.length_b   1.000
_cell.length_c   1.000
_cell.angle_alpha   90.00
_cell.angle_beta   90.00
_cell.angle_gamma   90.00
#
_symmetry.space_group_name_H-M   'P 1'
#
loop_
_entity.id
_entity.type
_entity.pdbx_description
1 polymer ?
#
loop_
_entity_poly.entity_id
_entity_poly.type
_entity_poly.pdbx_seq_one_letter_code
_entity_poly.pdbx_strand_id
1 'polypeptide(L)'
;MTAVTARAHTNIALVKYWGKADPNLMLPQTSSLSLTLDQFYTDTTVEFDSRLTRDMVQINDQLLATPASQKVVDFLNIVREQSGQSAFAHVTTVNHVPTAAGLASSASAFAALAGAASRAAGLELTPRALSRLARRGSGSATR
;
A
#
# COMPACT_ATOMS: atom_id res chain seq x y z
N MET A 1 15.75 14.00 -5.82
CA MET A 1 15.01 12.81 -5.41
C MET A 1 14.29 13.19 -4.13
N THR A 2 12.98 12.97 -4.05
CA THR A 2 12.18 13.39 -2.88
C THR A 2 11.55 12.15 -2.28
N ALA A 3 12.03 11.74 -1.11
CA ALA A 3 11.40 10.69 -0.33
C ALA A 3 10.08 11.22 0.24
N VAL A 4 8.99 10.47 0.07
CA VAL A 4 7.68 10.82 0.62
C VAL A 4 7.22 9.75 1.59
N THR A 5 6.81 10.17 2.78
CA THR A 5 6.25 9.29 3.82
C THR A 5 4.74 9.46 3.90
N ALA A 6 4.03 8.35 4.06
CA ALA A 6 2.61 8.32 4.39
C ALA A 6 2.37 7.39 5.58
N ARG A 7 1.45 7.82 6.45
CA ARG A 7 0.87 6.99 7.50
C ARG A 7 -0.51 6.52 7.07
N ALA A 8 -0.83 5.26 7.32
CA ALA A 8 -2.21 4.78 7.25
C ALA A 8 -2.53 3.88 8.44
N HIS A 9 -3.77 4.00 8.91
CA HIS A 9 -4.26 3.32 10.10
C HIS A 9 -4.94 2.01 9.73
N THR A 10 -4.89 1.04 10.65
CA THR A 10 -5.60 -0.23 10.53
C THR A 10 -7.10 -0.01 10.69
N ASN A 11 -7.92 -0.87 10.09
CA ASN A 11 -9.37 -0.85 10.27
C ASN A 11 -9.91 -2.25 10.63
N ILE A 12 -11.03 -2.29 11.36
CA ILE A 12 -11.76 -3.50 11.73
C ILE A 12 -13.12 -3.52 11.04
N ALA A 13 -13.39 -4.58 10.27
CA ALA A 13 -14.64 -4.71 9.52
C ALA A 13 -15.84 -4.99 10.45
N LEU A 14 -16.82 -4.10 10.41
CA LEU A 14 -18.16 -4.23 11.00
C LEU A 14 -19.09 -5.01 10.06
N VAL A 15 -19.05 -4.67 8.77
CA VAL A 15 -19.65 -5.47 7.68
C VAL A 15 -18.51 -6.07 6.87
N LYS A 16 -18.49 -7.39 6.72
CA LYS A 16 -17.34 -8.12 6.21
C LYS A 16 -17.15 -7.92 4.71
N TYR A 17 -15.90 -7.70 4.32
CA TYR A 17 -15.45 -7.89 2.94
C TYR A 17 -15.14 -9.39 2.76
N TRP A 18 -15.89 -10.08 1.92
CA TRP A 18 -15.70 -11.49 1.64
C TRP A 18 -16.08 -11.81 0.20
N GLY A 19 -15.16 -12.42 -0.56
CA GLY A 19 -15.34 -12.69 -1.98
C GLY A 19 -14.89 -11.55 -2.90
N LYS A 20 -14.33 -11.92 -4.06
CA LYS A 20 -13.90 -10.99 -5.12
C LYS A 20 -14.75 -11.24 -6.35
N ALA A 21 -15.39 -10.19 -6.87
CA ALA A 21 -16.03 -10.22 -8.17
C ALA A 21 -15.00 -10.15 -9.31
N ASP A 22 -13.92 -9.39 -9.10
CA ASP A 22 -12.78 -9.30 -10.02
C ASP A 22 -11.47 -9.35 -9.19
N PRO A 23 -10.68 -10.43 -9.28
CA PRO A 23 -9.41 -10.54 -8.58
C PRO A 23 -8.32 -9.59 -9.07
N ASN A 24 -8.30 -9.22 -10.35
CA ASN A 24 -7.28 -8.37 -10.96
C ASN A 24 -7.45 -6.90 -10.57
N LEU A 25 -8.71 -6.45 -10.50
CA LEU A 25 -9.08 -5.12 -10.03
C LEU A 25 -9.36 -5.06 -8.52
N MET A 26 -9.33 -6.21 -7.85
CA MET A 26 -9.69 -6.39 -6.44
C MET A 26 -11.10 -5.85 -6.13
N LEU A 27 -12.06 -6.06 -7.06
CA LEU A 27 -13.45 -5.65 -6.86
C LEU A 27 -14.16 -6.61 -5.90
N PRO A 28 -14.84 -6.12 -4.84
CA PRO A 28 -15.61 -6.96 -3.95
C PRO A 28 -16.89 -7.49 -4.60
N GLN A 29 -17.39 -8.63 -4.12
CA GLN A 29 -18.77 -9.07 -4.42
C GLN A 29 -19.82 -8.24 -3.69
N THR A 30 -19.51 -7.78 -2.48
CA THR A 30 -20.42 -7.02 -1.61
C THR A 30 -19.74 -5.83 -0.97
N SER A 31 -20.52 -4.80 -0.65
CA SER A 31 -20.01 -3.66 0.11
C SER A 31 -19.60 -4.08 1.53
N SER A 32 -18.65 -3.35 2.10
CA SER A 32 -18.14 -3.58 3.46
C SER A 32 -18.02 -2.26 4.21
N LEU A 33 -18.02 -2.33 5.54
CA LEU A 33 -17.91 -1.18 6.44
C LEU A 33 -16.93 -1.52 7.55
N SER A 34 -16.09 -0.58 7.94
CA SER A 34 -15.12 -0.77 9.01
C SER A 34 -14.99 0.45 9.91
N LEU A 35 -14.43 0.22 11.09
CA LEU A 35 -13.98 1.25 12.01
C LEU A 35 -12.45 1.36 11.93
N THR A 36 -11.93 2.56 11.70
CA THR A 36 -10.49 2.84 11.71
C THR A 36 -9.98 2.96 13.14
N LEU A 37 -8.83 2.35 13.43
CA LEU A 37 -8.21 2.34 14.74
C LEU A 37 -7.08 3.36 14.82
N ASP A 38 -7.07 4.17 15.87
CA ASP A 38 -6.07 5.22 16.06
C ASP A 38 -4.66 4.63 16.35
N GLN A 39 -4.56 3.71 17.29
CA GLN A 39 -3.27 3.27 17.86
C GLN A 39 -2.46 2.31 16.98
N PHE A 40 -3.02 1.80 15.89
CA PHE A 40 -2.37 0.79 15.04
C PHE A 40 -2.27 1.27 13.61
N TYR A 41 -1.04 1.56 13.17
CA TYR A 41 -0.79 2.14 11.86
C TYR A 41 0.49 1.59 11.21
N THR A 42 0.64 1.92 9.94
CA THR A 42 1.84 1.63 9.14
C THR A 42 2.36 2.94 8.58
N ASP A 43 3.67 3.17 8.72
CA ASP A 43 4.38 4.24 8.05
C ASP A 43 5.14 3.65 6.87
N THR A 44 4.96 4.22 5.68
CA THR A 44 5.68 3.83 4.47
C THR A 44 6.33 5.04 3.85
N THR A 45 7.62 4.94 3.56
CA THR A 45 8.41 5.91 2.82
C THR A 45 8.73 5.35 1.44
N VAL A 46 8.51 6.15 0.39
CA VAL A 46 8.83 5.79 -0.99
C VAL A 46 9.72 6.87 -1.60
N GLU A 47 10.79 6.44 -2.25
CA GLU A 47 11.69 7.30 -3.02
C GLU A 47 12.01 6.64 -4.36
N PHE A 48 11.69 7.31 -5.46
CA PHE A 48 12.10 6.86 -6.80
C PHE A 48 13.53 7.32 -7.11
N ASP A 49 14.38 6.38 -7.54
CA ASP A 49 15.79 6.60 -7.84
C ASP A 49 16.17 5.94 -9.18
N SER A 50 16.59 6.75 -10.14
CA SER A 50 16.97 6.31 -11.49
C SER A 50 18.26 5.48 -11.53
N ARG A 51 19.03 5.44 -10.43
CA ARG A 51 20.25 4.63 -10.30
C ARG A 51 19.95 3.18 -9.92
N LEU A 52 18.74 2.90 -9.42
CA LEU A 52 18.32 1.54 -9.10
C LEU A 52 18.12 0.72 -10.37
N THR A 53 18.43 -0.57 -10.28
CA THR A 53 18.16 -1.56 -11.34
C THR A 53 16.95 -2.45 -11.01
N ARG A 54 16.40 -2.32 -9.80
CA ARG A 54 15.20 -2.99 -9.30
C ARG A 54 14.63 -2.26 -8.09
N ASP A 55 13.36 -2.50 -7.79
CA ASP A 55 12.72 -2.01 -6.55
C ASP A 55 13.37 -2.66 -5.32
N MET A 56 13.60 -1.86 -4.28
CA MET A 56 14.20 -2.27 -3.01
C MET A 56 13.17 -2.12 -1.89
N VAL A 57 12.67 -3.24 -1.36
CA VAL A 57 11.56 -3.23 -0.39
C VAL A 57 12.04 -3.72 0.98
N GLN A 58 11.93 -2.86 1.98
CA GLN A 58 12.30 -3.12 3.37
C GLN A 58 11.08 -2.98 4.28
N ILE A 59 10.84 -3.96 5.16
CA ILE A 59 9.76 -3.93 6.15
C ILE A 59 10.36 -4.23 7.53
N ASN A 60 10.12 -3.36 8.51
CA ASN A 60 10.64 -3.47 9.88
C ASN A 60 12.15 -3.77 9.88
N ASP A 61 12.90 -2.91 9.20
CA ASP A 61 14.35 -3.02 8.99
C ASP A 61 14.86 -4.23 8.21
N GLN A 62 13.97 -5.14 7.78
CA GLN A 62 14.34 -6.33 7.00
C GLN A 62 14.14 -6.10 5.51
N LEU A 63 15.22 -6.22 4.72
CA LEU A 63 15.15 -6.22 3.26
C LEU A 63 14.47 -7.51 2.79
N LEU A 64 13.42 -7.38 1.99
CA LEU A 64 12.69 -8.52 1.45
C LEU A 64 13.38 -9.04 0.18
N ALA A 65 13.63 -10.35 0.14
CA ALA A 65 14.00 -11.03 -1.09
C ALA A 65 12.79 -11.21 -2.00
N THR A 66 13.02 -11.36 -3.31
CA THR A 66 12.03 -11.96 -4.22
C THR A 66 11.84 -13.43 -3.78
N PRO A 67 10.61 -13.96 -3.56
CA PRO A 67 9.29 -13.47 -4.02
C PRO A 67 8.49 -12.64 -3.00
N ALA A 68 8.97 -12.45 -1.78
CA ALA A 68 8.22 -11.79 -0.71
C ALA A 68 7.88 -10.31 -1.03
N SER A 69 8.70 -9.63 -1.83
CA SER A 69 8.48 -8.26 -2.28
C SER A 69 7.56 -8.13 -3.50
N GLN A 70 7.23 -9.22 -4.20
CA GLN A 70 6.61 -9.17 -5.54
C GLN A 70 5.31 -8.37 -5.56
N LYS A 71 4.46 -8.54 -4.54
CA LYS A 71 3.19 -7.83 -4.45
C LYS A 71 3.35 -6.30 -4.33
N VAL A 72 4.43 -5.84 -3.70
CA VAL A 72 4.77 -4.41 -3.59
C VAL A 72 5.30 -3.92 -4.95
N VAL A 73 6.15 -4.71 -5.62
CA VAL A 73 6.65 -4.41 -6.97
C VAL A 73 5.51 -4.28 -7.97
N ASP A 74 4.57 -5.22 -7.98
CA ASP A 74 3.39 -5.18 -8.86
C ASP A 74 2.53 -3.94 -8.60
N PHE A 75 2.40 -3.53 -7.33
CA PHE A 75 1.69 -2.31 -6.98
C PHE A 75 2.43 -1.06 -7.48
N LEU A 76 3.75 -1.00 -7.34
CA LEU A 76 4.56 0.10 -7.85
C LEU A 76 4.50 0.19 -9.39
N ASN A 77 4.38 -0.94 -10.09
CA ASN A 77 4.16 -0.95 -11.55
C ASN A 77 2.87 -0.21 -11.93
N ILE A 78 1.78 -0.39 -11.17
CA ILE A 78 0.52 0.34 -11.39
C ILE A 78 0.71 1.85 -11.18
N VAL A 79 1.49 2.24 -10.18
CA VAL A 79 1.78 3.66 -9.91
C VAL A 79 2.64 4.27 -11.04
N ARG A 80 3.66 3.54 -11.49
CA ARG A 80 4.51 3.92 -12.62
C ARG A 80 3.71 4.10 -13.91
N GLU A 81 2.83 3.14 -14.22
CA GLU A 81 1.94 3.21 -15.37
C GLU A 81 1.03 4.46 -15.34
N GLN A 82 0.47 4.80 -14.17
CA GLN A 82 -0.41 5.96 -14.02
C GLN A 82 0.33 7.31 -14.05
N SER A 83 1.57 7.36 -13.59
CA SER A 83 2.35 8.59 -13.44
C SER A 83 3.30 8.87 -14.60
N GLY A 84 3.64 7.86 -15.40
CA GLY A 84 4.76 7.93 -16.35
C GLY A 84 6.14 7.81 -15.69
N GLN A 85 6.21 7.54 -14.38
CA GLN A 85 7.48 7.29 -13.69
C GLN A 85 8.14 6.00 -14.21
N SER A 86 9.43 6.05 -14.51
CA SER A 86 10.20 4.91 -15.04
C SER A 86 11.26 4.39 -14.07
N ALA A 87 11.65 5.18 -13.05
CA ALA A 87 12.60 4.77 -12.04
C ALA A 87 12.02 3.68 -11.11
N PHE A 88 12.91 2.85 -10.57
CA PHE A 88 12.58 1.96 -9.46
C PHE A 88 12.59 2.73 -8.14
N ALA A 89 12.02 2.12 -7.10
CA ALA A 89 11.87 2.77 -5.80
C ALA A 89 12.59 2.03 -4.67
N HIS A 90 13.11 2.83 -3.74
CA HIS A 90 13.28 2.42 -2.35
C HIS A 90 11.94 2.51 -1.64
N VAL A 91 11.54 1.43 -0.97
CA VAL A 91 10.34 1.37 -0.13
C VAL A 91 10.74 0.89 1.25
N THR A 92 10.59 1.75 2.26
CA THR A 92 10.82 1.40 3.66
C THR A 92 9.51 1.49 4.42
N THR A 93 9.12 0.41 5.09
CA THR A 93 7.87 0.32 5.84
C THR A 93 8.13 -0.07 7.29
N VAL A 94 7.47 0.62 8.22
CA VAL A 94 7.45 0.26 9.65
C VAL A 94 6.00 0.02 10.07
N ASN A 95 5.73 -1.17 10.59
CA ASN A 95 4.42 -1.54 11.11
C ASN A 95 4.36 -1.35 12.62
N HIS A 96 3.42 -0.53 13.08
CA HIS A 96 3.11 -0.34 14.50
C HIS A 96 1.88 -1.17 14.93
N VAL A 97 1.68 -2.31 14.27
CA VAL A 97 0.63 -3.28 14.57
C VAL A 97 1.25 -4.44 15.33
N PRO A 98 0.80 -4.77 16.56
CA PRO A 98 1.38 -5.88 17.31
C PRO A 98 1.18 -7.21 16.56
N THR A 99 2.27 -7.89 16.21
CA THR A 99 2.24 -9.17 15.49
C THR A 99 1.40 -10.23 16.21
N ALA A 100 1.40 -10.22 17.55
CA ALA A 100 0.65 -11.15 18.39
C ALA A 100 -0.86 -10.85 18.51
N ALA A 101 -1.33 -9.69 18.05
CA ALA A 101 -2.73 -9.27 18.23
C ALA A 101 -3.71 -9.85 17.18
N GLY A 102 -3.23 -10.64 16.21
CA GLY A 102 -4.07 -11.21 15.15
C GLY A 102 -4.69 -10.18 14.20
N LEU A 103 -4.18 -8.94 14.22
CA LEU A 103 -4.64 -7.86 13.34
C LEU A 103 -3.95 -7.95 11.97
N ALA A 104 -4.75 -7.86 10.91
CA ALA A 104 -4.24 -7.84 9.54
C ALA A 104 -3.59 -6.49 9.20
N SER A 105 -2.25 -6.44 9.17
CA SER A 105 -1.47 -5.24 8.83
C SER A 105 -1.47 -4.88 7.34
N SER A 106 -1.95 -5.78 6.47
CA SER A 106 -1.88 -5.55 5.01
C SER A 106 -2.76 -4.38 4.53
N ALA A 107 -3.86 -4.08 5.23
CA ALA A 107 -4.74 -2.97 4.84
C ALA A 107 -4.03 -1.62 5.01
N SER A 108 -3.51 -1.35 6.21
CA SER A 108 -2.75 -0.13 6.50
C SER A 108 -1.49 -0.05 5.65
N ALA A 109 -0.77 -1.16 5.47
CA ALA A 109 0.46 -1.16 4.66
C ALA A 109 0.21 -0.75 3.20
N PHE A 110 -0.82 -1.28 2.53
CA PHE A 110 -1.11 -0.89 1.15
C PHE A 110 -1.76 0.49 1.04
N ALA A 111 -2.48 0.95 2.07
CA ALA A 111 -2.98 2.33 2.11
C ALA A 111 -1.83 3.34 2.26
N ALA A 112 -0.87 3.07 3.15
CA ALA A 112 0.32 3.88 3.33
C ALA A 112 1.18 3.87 2.06
N LEU A 113 1.43 2.69 1.47
CA LEU A 113 2.15 2.56 0.21
C LEU A 113 1.46 3.34 -0.93
N ALA A 114 0.13 3.27 -1.04
CA ALA A 114 -0.60 4.04 -2.05
C ALA A 114 -0.38 5.55 -1.87
N GLY A 115 -0.49 6.05 -0.64
CA GLY A 115 -0.31 7.48 -0.35
C GLY A 115 1.13 7.96 -0.55
N ALA A 116 2.12 7.16 -0.17
CA ALA A 116 3.53 7.50 -0.34
C ALA A 116 3.95 7.41 -1.81
N ALA A 117 3.65 6.29 -2.49
CA ALA A 117 4.08 6.05 -3.85
C ALA A 117 3.40 6.99 -4.86
N SER A 118 2.10 7.23 -4.74
CA SER A 118 1.40 8.14 -5.66
C SER A 118 1.97 9.56 -5.61
N ARG A 119 2.18 10.09 -4.41
CA ARG A 119 2.76 11.43 -4.21
C ARG A 119 4.24 11.48 -4.60
N ALA A 120 5.04 10.47 -4.27
CA ALA A 120 6.44 10.38 -4.70
C ALA A 120 6.57 10.30 -6.23
N ALA A 121 5.57 9.73 -6.92
CA ALA A 121 5.50 9.67 -8.37
C ALA A 121 4.93 10.96 -9.01
N GLY A 122 4.53 11.96 -8.22
CA GLY A 122 3.96 13.22 -8.71
C GLY A 122 2.47 13.15 -9.09
N LEU A 123 1.73 12.14 -8.62
CA LEU A 123 0.28 12.06 -8.83
C LEU A 123 -0.49 12.91 -7.82
N GLU A 124 -1.41 13.73 -8.33
CA GLU A 124 -2.39 14.48 -7.53
C GLU A 124 -3.74 13.75 -7.54
N LEU A 125 -3.90 12.78 -6.64
CA LEU A 125 -5.10 11.94 -6.59
C LEU A 125 -6.14 12.52 -5.62
N THR A 126 -7.41 12.55 -6.06
CA THR A 126 -8.53 12.74 -5.13
C THR A 126 -8.58 11.61 -4.10
N PRO A 127 -9.17 11.80 -2.90
CA PRO A 127 -9.30 10.74 -1.91
C PRO A 127 -9.94 9.45 -2.47
N ARG A 128 -10.93 9.61 -3.36
CA ARG A 128 -11.59 8.47 -4.03
C ARG A 128 -10.67 7.74 -5.00
N ALA A 129 -9.84 8.46 -5.75
CA ALA A 129 -8.88 7.87 -6.67
C ALA A 129 -7.76 7.16 -5.90
N LEU A 130 -7.25 7.76 -4.82
CA LEU A 130 -6.26 7.14 -3.93
C LEU A 130 -6.81 5.86 -3.28
N SER A 131 -8.07 5.89 -2.82
CA SER A 131 -8.76 4.73 -2.28
C SER A 131 -8.88 3.60 -3.31
N ARG A 132 -9.20 3.91 -4.58
CA ARG A 132 -9.21 2.94 -5.69
C ARG A 132 -7.83 2.37 -5.99
N LEU A 133 -6.78 3.18 -5.90
CA LEU A 133 -5.40 2.73 -6.06
C LEU A 133 -5.02 1.76 -4.95
N ALA A 134 -5.22 2.13 -3.68
CA ALA A 134 -4.93 1.28 -2.51
C ALA A 134 -5.60 -0.10 -2.60
N ARG A 135 -6.84 -0.15 -3.10
CA ARG A 135 -7.59 -1.40 -3.34
C ARG A 135 -6.83 -2.42 -4.19
N ARG A 136 -6.04 -1.96 -5.19
CA ARG A 136 -5.27 -2.84 -6.07
C ARG A 136 -4.20 -3.63 -5.31
N GLY A 137 -3.68 -3.08 -4.22
CA GLY A 137 -2.74 -3.77 -3.34
C GLY A 137 -3.43 -4.65 -2.30
N SER A 138 -4.48 -4.14 -1.65
CA SER A 138 -5.30 -4.92 -0.73
C SER A 138 -6.73 -4.39 -0.71
N GLY A 139 -7.73 -5.27 -0.88
CA GLY A 139 -9.13 -4.85 -1.03
C GLY A 139 -9.64 -4.00 0.14
N SER A 140 -9.23 -4.33 1.37
CA SER A 140 -9.59 -3.59 2.58
C SER A 140 -8.80 -2.29 2.81
N ALA A 141 -7.71 -2.04 2.07
CA ALA A 141 -6.93 -0.81 2.17
C ALA A 141 -7.66 0.43 1.62
N THR A 142 -8.80 0.22 0.95
CA THR A 142 -9.67 1.29 0.42
C THR A 142 -10.41 2.06 1.53
N ARG A 143 -10.53 1.47 2.73
CA ARG A 143 -11.31 2.01 3.87
C ARG A 143 -10.37 2.60 4.91
#